data_AF-A0A4U9TS58-F1
#
_entry.id   AF-A0A4U9TS58-F1
#
_cell.length_a   1.000
_cell.length_b   1.000
_cell.length_c   1.000
_cell.angle_alpha   90.00
_cell.angle_beta   90.00
_cell.angle_gamma   90.00
#
_symmetry.space_group_name_H-M   'P 1'
#
loop_
_entity.id
_entity.type
_entity.pdbx_description
1 polymer ?
#
loop_
_entity_poly.entity_id
_entity_poly.type
_entity_poly.pdbx_seq_one_letter_code
_entity_poly.pdbx_strand_id
1 'polypeptide(L)'
;MGWSSGCDHAEWAIVGFRRKNADGELIYSFGVIPRSDYEIRDDWFAVGMRGSGSKTLVIKNAFVPKPPHRSRSGYDARAHLRVSAFTQTVIFSTRPIAPISPAVFAAISLGVAERMLVAFKEKTQNRVRAYTGASVGTATRR
;
A
#
# COMPACT_ATOMS: atom_id res chain seq x y z
N MET A 1 -14.73 -2.13 1.90
CA MET A 1 -13.55 -1.24 1.95
C MET A 1 -12.89 -1.31 0.58
N GLY A 2 -12.79 -0.19 -0.15
CA GLY A 2 -12.22 -0.17 -1.50
C GLY A 2 -10.70 -0.01 -1.46
N TRP A 3 -9.99 -0.74 -2.31
CA TRP A 3 -8.53 -0.71 -2.51
C TRP A 3 -7.68 -1.39 -1.44
N SER A 4 -7.67 -2.73 -1.45
CA SER A 4 -6.73 -3.53 -0.67
C SER A 4 -5.66 -4.15 -1.57
N SER A 5 -4.51 -3.47 -1.70
CA SER A 5 -3.38 -3.95 -2.50
C SER A 5 -2.82 -5.26 -1.96
N GLY A 6 -2.64 -6.26 -2.82
CA GLY A 6 -2.09 -7.58 -2.47
C GLY A 6 -3.03 -8.45 -1.65
N CYS A 7 -4.33 -8.14 -1.61
CA CYS A 7 -5.29 -8.89 -0.79
C CYS A 7 -5.40 -10.38 -1.13
N ASP A 8 -5.12 -10.78 -2.38
CA ASP A 8 -5.09 -12.19 -2.77
C ASP A 8 -3.96 -12.98 -2.09
N HIS A 9 -2.91 -12.30 -1.61
CA HIS A 9 -1.73 -12.90 -0.99
C HIS A 9 -1.69 -12.75 0.54
N ALA A 10 -2.72 -12.15 1.14
CA ALA A 10 -2.76 -11.89 2.59
C ALA A 10 -3.71 -12.85 3.30
N GLU A 11 -3.30 -13.43 4.42
CA GLU A 11 -4.19 -14.23 5.27
C GLU A 11 -5.03 -13.37 6.23
N TRP A 12 -4.67 -12.09 6.39
CA TRP A 12 -5.31 -11.16 7.31
C TRP A 12 -5.48 -9.78 6.67
N ALA A 13 -6.56 -9.08 7.01
CA ALA A 13 -6.81 -7.72 6.58
C ALA A 13 -6.90 -6.77 7.78
N ILE A 14 -6.22 -5.63 7.67
CA ILE A 14 -6.36 -4.51 8.61
C ILE A 14 -7.41 -3.56 8.06
N VAL A 15 -8.50 -3.38 8.80
CA VAL A 15 -9.67 -2.63 8.38
C VAL A 15 -9.86 -1.43 9.28
N GLY A 16 -9.95 -0.24 8.69
CA GLY A 16 -10.31 0.98 9.40
C GLY A 16 -11.82 1.09 9.56
N PHE A 17 -12.31 1.32 10.77
CA PHE A 17 -13.72 1.58 11.06
C PHE A 17 -13.86 2.72 12.07
N ARG A 18 -15.04 3.35 12.11
CA ARG A 18 -15.35 4.37 13.12
C ARG A 18 -16.23 3.76 14.19
N ARG A 19 -15.86 3.92 15.45
CA ARG A 19 -16.67 3.52 16.60
C ARG A 19 -17.14 4.77 17.36
N LYS A 20 -18.34 4.72 17.95
CA LYS A 20 -18.78 5.77 18.87
C LYS A 20 -18.17 5.52 20.25
N ASN A 21 -17.64 6.56 20.88
CA ASN A 21 -17.23 6.54 22.27
C ASN A 21 -18.43 6.75 23.23
N ALA A 22 -18.18 6.66 24.54
CA ALA A 22 -19.20 6.91 25.57
C ALA A 22 -19.84 8.31 25.42
N ASP A 23 -19.06 9.29 24.98
CA ASP A 23 -19.49 10.68 24.74
C ASP A 23 -20.13 10.89 23.35
N GLY A 24 -20.36 9.81 22.59
CA GLY A 24 -20.97 9.87 21.26
C GLY A 24 -20.02 10.25 20.12
N GLU A 25 -18.76 10.61 20.42
CA GLU A 25 -17.76 10.97 19.42
C GLU A 25 -17.31 9.79 18.55
N LEU A 26 -17.10 10.05 17.25
CA LEU A 26 -16.63 9.05 16.30
C LEU A 26 -15.10 8.91 16.36
N ILE A 27 -14.64 7.85 16.99
CA ILE A 27 -13.23 7.47 17.03
C ILE A 27 -12.92 6.54 15.85
N TYR A 28 -11.96 6.96 15.03
CA TYR A 28 -11.35 6.07 14.05
C TYR A 28 -10.62 4.94 14.77
N SER A 29 -10.75 3.70 14.34
CA SER A 29 -10.14 2.51 14.95
C SER A 29 -9.75 1.54 13.85
N PHE A 30 -8.75 0.71 14.11
CA PHE A 30 -8.32 -0.37 13.22
C PHE A 30 -8.69 -1.71 13.83
N GLY A 31 -9.23 -2.60 13.01
CA GLY A 31 -9.54 -3.99 13.33
C GLY A 31 -8.69 -4.92 12.47
N VAL A 32 -8.31 -6.08 13.00
CA VAL A 32 -7.66 -7.14 12.23
C VAL A 32 -8.63 -8.29 12.07
N ILE A 33 -8.93 -8.68 10.83
CA ILE A 33 -9.83 -9.80 10.49
C ILE A 33 -9.12 -10.88 9.69
N PRO A 34 -9.42 -12.17 9.93
CA PRO A 34 -8.87 -13.28 9.16
C PRO A 34 -9.52 -13.37 7.77
N ARG A 35 -8.83 -14.06 6.84
CA ARG A 35 -9.31 -14.32 5.47
C ARG A 35 -10.70 -14.94 5.38
N SER A 36 -11.10 -15.72 6.38
CA SER A 36 -12.42 -16.37 6.48
C SER A 36 -13.58 -15.38 6.60
N ASP A 37 -13.32 -14.18 7.12
CA ASP A 37 -14.37 -13.24 7.55
C ASP A 37 -14.64 -12.16 6.49
N TYR A 38 -13.97 -12.24 5.33
CA TYR A 38 -14.17 -11.31 4.23
C TYR A 38 -14.09 -11.99 2.86
N GLU A 39 -14.88 -11.48 1.93
CA GLU A 39 -14.87 -11.85 0.53
C GLU A 39 -14.06 -10.82 -0.26
N ILE A 40 -13.24 -11.29 -1.20
CA ILE A 40 -12.53 -10.41 -2.13
C ILE A 40 -13.38 -10.31 -3.39
N ARG A 41 -13.89 -9.11 -3.67
CA ARG A 41 -14.58 -8.82 -4.92
C ARG A 41 -13.58 -8.33 -5.94
N ASP A 42 -13.43 -9.08 -7.04
CA ASP A 42 -12.52 -8.69 -8.13
C ASP A 42 -13.13 -7.57 -8.99
N ASP A 43 -12.93 -6.34 -8.55
CA ASP A 43 -13.32 -5.12 -9.26
C ASP A 43 -12.10 -4.29 -9.71
N TRP A 44 -10.91 -4.88 -9.69
CA TRP A 44 -9.67 -4.17 -9.99
C TRP A 44 -9.34 -4.15 -11.49
N PHE A 45 -10.06 -3.30 -12.24
CA PHE A 45 -9.82 -3.04 -13.66
C PHE A 45 -9.18 -1.66 -13.88
N ALA A 46 -7.98 -1.46 -13.33
CA ALA A 46 -7.27 -0.18 -13.39
C ALA A 46 -6.37 -0.02 -14.64
N VAL A 47 -6.08 1.23 -15.02
CA VAL A 47 -5.16 1.57 -16.14
C VAL A 47 -3.69 1.40 -15.75
N GLY A 48 -3.36 1.66 -14.47
CA GLY A 48 -2.00 1.59 -13.92
C GLY A 48 -1.96 0.71 -12.69
N MET A 49 -0.75 0.25 -12.32
CA MET A 49 -0.53 -0.64 -11.18
C MET A 49 -1.42 -1.89 -11.18
N ARG A 50 -1.79 -2.42 -12.37
CA ARG A 50 -2.68 -3.58 -12.50
C ARG A 50 -2.24 -4.80 -11.66
N GLY A 51 -0.93 -4.99 -11.55
CA GLY A 51 -0.34 -6.07 -10.74
C GLY A 51 -0.48 -5.90 -9.23
N SER A 52 -0.94 -4.74 -8.71
CA SER A 52 -1.14 -4.57 -7.27
C SER A 52 -2.35 -5.34 -6.74
N GLY A 53 -3.29 -5.76 -7.61
CA GLY A 53 -4.49 -6.48 -7.19
C GLY A 53 -5.29 -5.75 -6.12
N SER A 54 -5.46 -4.43 -6.26
CA SER A 54 -6.10 -3.56 -5.25
C SER A 54 -7.63 -3.70 -5.25
N LYS A 55 -8.09 -4.94 -5.11
CA LYS A 55 -9.50 -5.35 -5.12
C LYS A 55 -10.24 -4.86 -3.87
N THR A 56 -11.56 -4.94 -3.91
CA THR A 56 -12.43 -4.54 -2.79
C THR A 56 -12.65 -5.69 -1.81
N LEU A 57 -12.48 -5.41 -0.51
CA LEU A 57 -12.86 -6.34 0.57
C LEU A 57 -14.31 -6.09 0.98
N VAL A 58 -15.13 -7.13 0.86
CA VAL A 58 -16.54 -7.16 1.26
C VAL A 58 -16.65 -7.93 2.58
N ILE A 59 -17.03 -7.23 3.63
CA ILE A 59 -17.14 -7.79 4.99
C ILE A 59 -18.63 -7.78 5.36
N LYS A 60 -19.20 -8.96 5.60
CA LYS A 60 -20.61 -9.12 6.00
C LYS A 60 -20.66 -9.58 7.45
N ASN A 61 -20.95 -8.67 8.38
CA ASN A 61 -21.16 -8.96 9.81
C ASN A 61 -19.99 -9.69 10.51
N ALA A 62 -18.74 -9.37 10.16
CA ALA A 62 -17.58 -9.94 10.85
C ALA A 62 -17.47 -9.41 12.28
N PHE A 63 -17.33 -10.33 13.24
CA PHE A 63 -17.08 -9.97 14.63
C PHE A 63 -15.58 -9.77 14.84
N VAL A 64 -15.17 -8.54 15.17
CA VAL A 64 -13.79 -8.25 15.58
C VAL A 64 -13.73 -8.34 17.10
N PRO A 65 -13.05 -9.36 17.68
CA PRO A 65 -12.90 -9.44 19.12
C PRO A 65 -12.20 -8.18 19.66
N LYS A 66 -12.54 -7.80 20.90
CA LYS A 66 -11.95 -6.64 21.62
C LYS A 66 -10.67 -6.94 22.45
N PRO A 67 -9.87 -8.02 22.29
CA PRO A 67 -8.68 -8.15 23.12
C PRO A 67 -7.63 -7.10 22.69
N PRO A 68 -6.66 -6.76 23.57
CA PRO A 68 -5.83 -5.55 23.49
C PRO A 68 -4.96 -5.39 22.23
N HIS A 69 -4.95 -6.38 21.35
CA HIS A 69 -4.11 -6.45 20.14
C HIS A 69 -4.91 -6.41 18.81
N ARG A 70 -6.25 -6.50 18.83
CA ARG A 70 -7.06 -6.61 17.58
C ARG A 70 -7.88 -5.39 17.22
N SER A 71 -8.18 -4.51 18.19
CA SER A 71 -8.91 -3.27 17.96
C SER A 71 -8.15 -2.09 18.57
N ARG A 72 -7.47 -1.29 17.76
CA ARG A 72 -6.72 -0.11 18.24
C ARG A 72 -7.37 1.18 17.77
N SER A 73 -7.57 2.14 18.67
CA SER A 73 -8.03 3.47 18.30
C SER A 73 -7.00 4.11 17.38
N GLY A 74 -7.43 4.64 16.24
CA GLY A 74 -6.64 5.41 15.29
C GLY A 74 -6.12 6.74 15.88
N TYR A 75 -6.68 7.20 17.00
CA TYR A 75 -6.08 8.30 17.78
C TYR A 75 -4.84 7.81 18.55
N ASP A 76 -4.90 6.60 19.10
CA ASP A 76 -3.80 5.89 19.80
C ASP A 76 -2.76 5.29 18.81
N ALA A 77 -3.08 5.21 17.52
CA ALA A 77 -2.09 4.91 16.46
C ALA A 77 -1.29 6.16 16.04
N ARG A 78 -1.86 7.37 16.26
CA ARG A 78 -1.22 8.67 15.96
C ARG A 78 -0.46 9.22 17.17
N ALA A 79 -1.05 9.11 18.35
CA ALA A 79 -0.40 9.42 19.62
C ALA A 79 0.32 8.16 20.10
N HIS A 80 1.63 8.09 19.88
CA HIS A 80 2.58 7.16 20.47
C HIS A 80 2.07 6.35 21.67
N LEU A 81 1.97 5.01 21.59
CA LEU A 81 2.19 4.13 22.76
C LEU A 81 2.26 2.63 22.41
N ARG A 82 3.50 2.16 22.29
CA ARG A 82 3.98 0.80 22.58
C ARG A 82 3.12 -0.33 22.01
N VAL A 83 3.60 -0.89 20.90
CA VAL A 83 3.37 -2.31 20.59
C VAL A 83 3.71 -3.10 21.86
N SER A 84 2.84 -4.05 22.22
CA SER A 84 3.05 -5.04 23.28
C SER A 84 4.54 -5.36 23.47
N ALA A 85 4.97 -5.41 24.73
CA ALA A 85 6.33 -5.51 25.24
C ALA A 85 7.16 -6.74 24.78
N PHE A 86 6.80 -7.40 23.69
CA PHE A 86 7.37 -8.67 23.24
C PHE A 86 8.38 -8.58 22.09
N THR A 87 8.45 -7.46 21.36
CA THR A 87 9.47 -7.24 20.32
C THR A 87 9.98 -5.81 20.34
N GLN A 88 10.86 -5.53 21.31
CA GLN A 88 11.71 -4.33 21.31
C GLN A 88 12.81 -4.46 20.26
N THR A 89 12.46 -4.42 18.97
CA THR A 89 13.43 -3.99 17.96
C THR A 89 13.30 -2.48 17.81
N VAL A 90 14.44 -1.81 17.69
CA VAL A 90 14.58 -0.34 17.79
C VAL A 90 13.64 0.40 16.82
N ILE A 91 13.31 -0.23 15.69
CA ILE A 91 12.49 0.31 14.61
C ILE A 91 11.01 0.48 15.02
N PHE A 92 10.42 -0.47 15.75
CA PHE A 92 8.99 -0.43 16.11
C PHE A 92 8.70 0.31 17.42
N SER A 93 9.72 0.50 18.25
CA SER A 93 9.55 1.17 19.55
C SER A 93 9.67 2.69 19.48
N THR A 94 10.37 3.23 18.47
CA THR A 94 10.71 4.68 18.40
C THR A 94 9.96 5.45 17.33
N ARG A 95 9.39 4.80 16.30
CA ARG A 95 8.73 5.51 15.19
C ARG A 95 7.21 5.36 15.24
N PRO A 96 6.43 6.45 15.20
CA PRO A 96 5.00 6.36 14.94
C PRO A 96 4.78 5.71 13.57
N ILE A 97 3.71 4.92 13.42
CA ILE A 97 3.35 4.25 12.15
C ILE A 97 2.99 5.30 11.07
N ALA A 98 2.53 6.49 11.49
CA ALA A 98 2.09 7.57 10.61
C ALA A 98 3.10 8.00 9.52
N PRO A 99 4.40 8.26 9.81
CA PRO A 99 5.38 8.61 8.78
C PRO A 99 5.84 7.46 7.87
N ILE A 100 5.67 6.19 8.27
CA ILE A 100 6.17 5.05 7.47
C ILE A 100 5.28 4.80 6.25
N SER A 101 3.95 4.90 6.41
CA SER A 101 2.98 4.65 5.34
C SER A 101 3.18 5.53 4.08
N PRO A 102 3.35 6.86 4.16
CA PRO A 102 3.55 7.68 2.95
C PRO A 102 4.91 7.44 2.28
N ALA A 103 5.95 7.06 3.03
CA ALA A 103 7.29 6.85 2.50
C ALA A 103 7.35 5.68 1.50
N VAL A 104 6.53 4.63 1.70
CA VAL A 104 6.45 3.49 0.78
C VAL A 104 5.97 3.90 -0.61
N PHE A 105 4.98 4.79 -0.69
CA PHE A 105 4.48 5.29 -1.98
C PHE A 105 5.53 6.11 -2.72
N ALA A 106 6.27 6.96 -2.00
CA ALA A 106 7.36 7.75 -2.58
C ALA A 106 8.47 6.84 -3.14
N ALA A 107 8.84 5.79 -2.41
CA ALA A 107 9.85 4.83 -2.85
C ALA A 107 9.45 4.10 -4.14
N ILE A 108 8.18 3.67 -4.26
CA ILE A 108 7.66 3.03 -5.48
C ILE A 108 7.76 3.98 -6.68
N SER A 109 7.33 5.25 -6.50
CA SER A 109 7.40 6.25 -7.57
C SER A 109 8.84 6.50 -8.04
N LEU A 110 9.77 6.62 -7.10
CA LEU A 110 11.18 6.83 -7.41
C LEU A 110 11.77 5.64 -8.18
N GLY A 111 11.53 4.41 -7.75
CA GLY A 111 12.04 3.22 -8.44
C GLY A 111 11.46 3.07 -9.86
N VAL A 112 10.20 3.44 -10.08
CA VAL A 112 9.60 3.48 -11.43
C VAL A 112 10.31 4.51 -12.31
N ALA A 113 10.59 5.70 -11.79
CA ALA A 113 11.30 6.76 -12.52
C ALA A 113 12.73 6.33 -12.89
N GLU A 114 13.47 5.74 -11.94
CA GLU A 114 14.82 5.23 -12.18
C GLU A 114 14.83 4.13 -13.25
N ARG A 115 13.90 3.16 -13.17
CA ARG A 115 13.82 2.10 -14.19
C ARG A 115 13.42 2.65 -15.56
N MET A 116 12.57 3.68 -15.60
CA MET A 116 12.19 4.33 -16.86
C MET A 116 13.39 4.97 -17.56
N LEU A 117 14.30 5.61 -16.81
CA LEU A 117 15.54 6.16 -17.38
C LEU A 117 16.44 5.08 -17.98
N VAL A 118 16.57 3.94 -17.30
CA VAL A 118 17.37 2.80 -17.81
C VAL A 118 16.73 2.22 -19.08
N ALA A 119 15.42 1.95 -19.05
CA ALA A 119 14.70 1.42 -20.20
C ALA A 119 14.73 2.38 -21.41
N PHE A 120 14.66 3.69 -21.17
CA PHE A 120 14.78 4.69 -22.23
C PHE A 120 16.18 4.71 -22.86
N LYS A 121 17.23 4.61 -22.04
CA LYS A 121 18.62 4.49 -22.52
C LYS A 121 18.82 3.24 -23.36
N GLU A 122 18.41 2.08 -22.87
CA GLU A 122 18.46 0.79 -23.59
C GLU A 122 17.73 0.88 -24.94
N LYS A 123 16.51 1.44 -24.96
CA LYS A 123 15.70 1.54 -26.18
C LYS A 123 16.26 2.55 -27.19
N THR A 124 16.94 3.59 -26.72
CA THR A 124 17.50 4.63 -27.59
C THR A 124 18.80 4.18 -28.27
N GLN A 125 19.57 3.28 -27.66
CA GLN A 125 20.83 2.77 -28.23
C GLN A 125 20.67 2.13 -29.61
N ASN A 126 19.61 1.35 -29.80
CA ASN A 126 19.34 0.66 -31.07
C ASN A 126 18.24 1.35 -31.90
N ARG A 127 17.94 2.61 -31.60
CA ARG A 127 16.83 3.32 -32.25
C ARG A 127 17.23 3.72 -33.68
N VAL A 128 16.44 3.25 -34.64
CA VAL A 128 16.49 3.68 -36.04
C VAL A 128 15.30 4.59 -36.35
N ARG A 129 15.49 5.55 -37.25
CA ARG A 129 14.40 6.41 -37.72
C ARG A 129 13.52 5.63 -38.70
N ALA A 130 12.21 5.55 -38.43
CA ALA A 130 11.27 4.82 -39.27
C ALA A 130 11.23 5.32 -40.73
N TYR A 131 11.39 6.63 -40.95
CA TYR A 131 11.32 7.24 -42.28
C TYR A 131 12.61 7.12 -43.10
N THR A 132 13.78 7.04 -42.45
CA THR A 132 15.07 7.16 -43.15
C THR A 132 15.99 5.96 -42.93
N GLY A 133 15.63 4.99 -42.08
CA GLY A 133 16.45 3.82 -41.74
C GLY A 133 17.75 4.13 -40.98
N ALA A 134 18.13 5.42 -40.86
CA ALA A 134 19.36 5.84 -40.22
C ALA A 134 19.34 5.60 -38.70
N SER A 135 20.47 5.11 -38.17
CA SER A 135 20.70 5.00 -36.73
C SER A 135 20.73 6.39 -36.10
N VAL A 136 19.97 6.56 -35.01
CA VAL A 136 19.88 7.84 -34.29
C VAL A 136 21.21 8.23 -33.66
N GLY A 137 22.10 7.27 -33.36
CA GLY A 137 23.42 7.52 -32.78
C GLY A 137 24.43 8.18 -33.73
N THR A 138 24.24 8.07 -35.05
CA THR A 138 25.21 8.55 -36.05
C THR A 138 24.93 10.00 -36.51
N ALA A 139 23.73 10.53 -36.25
CA ALA A 139 23.29 11.81 -36.81
C ALA A 139 23.54 13.04 -35.90
N THR A 140 23.96 12.86 -34.65
CA THR A 140 24.15 13.94 -33.66
C THR A 140 25.60 14.34 -33.39
N ARG A 141 26.58 13.74 -34.09
CA ARG A 141 27.95 14.31 -34.19
C ARG A 141 28.00 15.29 -35.36
N ARG A 142 27.61 16.53 -35.13
CA ARG A 142 28.07 17.71 -35.88
C ARG A 142 28.37 18.82 -34.89
#